data_AF-A0A9D6LJ57-F1
#
_entry.id   AF-A0A9D6LJ57-F1
#
_cell.length_a   1.000
_cell.length_b   1.000
_cell.length_c   1.000
_cell.angle_alpha   90.00
_cell.angle_beta   90.00
_cell.angle_gamma   90.00
#
_symmetry.space_group_name_H-M   'P 1'
#
loop_
_entity.id
_entity.type
_entity.pdbx_description
1 polymer ?
#
loop_
_entity_poly.entity_id
_entity_poly.type
_entity_poly.pdbx_seq_one_letter_code
_entity_poly.pdbx_strand_id
1 'polypeptide(L)' 'MKNLILGLLLGAILAFPLGINYGKDRPLLSNPFETKPEITQRVKQSTDKVIEEAKEVIHDATKPTKEKHK' A
#
# COMPACT_ATOMS: atom_id res chain seq x y z
N MET A 1 -23.42 -6.84 7.68
CA MET A 1 -22.45 -6.78 6.57
C MET A 1 -21.16 -6.04 6.95
N LYS A 2 -21.22 -4.76 7.33
CA LYS A 2 -20.03 -3.94 7.64
C LYS A 2 -19.08 -4.58 8.67
N ASN A 3 -19.63 -5.10 9.77
CA ASN A 3 -18.84 -5.77 10.83
C ASN A 3 -18.25 -7.11 10.38
N LEU A 4 -18.90 -7.79 9.44
CA LEU A 4 -18.44 -9.07 8.89
C LEU A 4 -17.25 -8.85 7.97
N ILE A 5 -17.33 -7.83 7.11
CA ILE A 5 -16.21 -7.39 6.25
C ILE A 5 -15.03 -6.91 7.10
N LEU A 6 -15.30 -6.13 8.15
CA LEU A 6 -14.25 -5.68 9.06
C LEU A 6 -13.58 -6.87 9.77
N GLY A 7 -14.35 -7.83 10.27
CA GLY A 7 -13.83 -9.05 10.89
C GLY A 7 -12.99 -9.89 9.91
N LEU A 8 -13.43 -10.01 8.65
CA LEU A 8 -12.70 -10.70 7.61
C LEU A 8 -11.35 -10.02 7.32
N LEU A 9 -11.34 -8.69 7.20
CA LEU A 9 -10.12 -7.91 6.96
C LEU A 9 -9.14 -8.05 8.14
N LEU A 10 -9.62 -7.90 9.37
CA LEU A 10 -8.80 -8.07 10.57
C LEU A 10 -8.23 -9.49 10.67
N GLY A 11 -9.07 -10.50 10.41
CA GLY A 11 -8.65 -11.90 10.37
C GLY A 11 -7.59 -12.16 9.30
N ALA A 12 -7.76 -11.61 8.10
CA ALA A 12 -6.79 -11.74 7.01
C ALA A 12 -5.45 -11.08 7.36
N ILE A 13 -5.46 -9.88 7.93
CA ILE A 13 -4.24 -9.14 8.33
C ILE A 13 -3.45 -9.92 9.37
N LEU A 14 -4.12 -10.60 10.31
CA LEU A 14 -3.46 -11.41 11.34
C LEU A 14 -3.02 -12.79 10.81
N ALA A 15 -3.88 -13.46 10.05
CA ALA A 15 -3.61 -14.82 9.56
C ALA A 15 -2.49 -14.85 8.51
N PHE A 16 -2.35 -13.81 7.69
CA PHE A 16 -1.39 -13.78 6.60
C PHE A 16 0.09 -13.82 7.05
N PRO A 17 0.57 -12.93 7.95
CA PRO A 17 1.95 -13.00 8.44
C PRO A 17 2.22 -14.28 9.23
N LEU A 18 1.27 -14.70 10.08
CA LEU A 18 1.37 -15.93 10.85
C LEU A 18 1.49 -17.15 9.93
N GLY A 19 0.63 -17.24 8.91
CA GLY A 19 0.59 -18.34 7.96
C GLY A 19 1.83 -18.40 7.05
N ILE A 20 2.35 -17.26 6.59
CA ILE A 20 3.55 -17.25 5.73
C ILE A 20 4.80 -17.71 6.48
N ASN A 21 4.90 -17.41 7.78
CA ASN A 21 6.03 -17.79 8.61
C ASN A 21 5.88 -19.18 9.23
N TYR A 22 4.67 -19.75 9.26
CA TYR A 22 4.41 -21.08 9.79
C TYR A 22 5.25 -22.15 9.06
N GLY A 23 5.99 -22.95 9.81
CA GLY A 23 6.84 -24.02 9.28
C GLY A 23 8.13 -23.57 8.59
N LYS A 24 8.54 -22.30 8.72
CA LYS A 24 9.78 -21.77 8.12
C LYS A 24 10.94 -21.58 9.11
N ASP A 25 10.83 -22.08 10.34
CA ASP A 25 11.81 -21.86 11.41
C ASP A 25 12.11 -20.36 11.67
N ARG A 26 11.08 -19.50 11.49
CA ARG A 26 11.16 -18.05 11.75
C ARG A 26 10.08 -17.64 12.76
N PRO A 27 10.29 -16.58 13.55
CA PRO A 27 9.25 -16.08 14.44
C PRO A 27 7.97 -15.77 13.67
N LEU A 28 6.82 -16.24 14.14
CA LEU A 28 5.55 -16.14 13.40
C LEU A 28 5.15 -14.68 13.10
N LEU A 29 5.51 -13.76 13.98
CA LEU A 29 5.23 -12.32 13.86
C LEU A 29 6.36 -11.52 13.22
N SER A 30 7.42 -12.18 12.73
CA SER A 30 8.48 -11.51 11.96
C SER A 30 7.95 -11.02 10.61
N ASN A 31 8.59 -10.01 10.02
CA ASN A 31 8.24 -9.52 8.69
C ASN A 31 8.48 -10.62 7.64
N PRO A 32 7.44 -11.18 6.99
CA PRO A 32 7.61 -12.30 6.05
C PRO A 32 8.40 -11.93 4.78
N PHE A 33 8.55 -10.63 4.48
CA PHE A 33 9.20 -10.11 3.28
C PHE A 33 10.64 -9.63 3.51
N GLU A 34 11.17 -9.77 4.72
CA GLU A 34 12.54 -9.29 5.05
C GLU A 34 13.61 -9.94 4.15
N THR A 35 13.42 -11.21 3.79
CA THR A 35 14.35 -11.95 2.91
C THR A 35 14.12 -11.69 1.41
N LYS A 36 13.20 -10.78 1.05
CA LYS A 36 12.81 -10.47 -0.33
C LYS A 36 12.76 -8.95 -0.56
N PRO A 37 13.91 -8.26 -0.45
CA PRO A 37 13.97 -6.80 -0.55
C PRO A 37 13.44 -6.27 -1.88
N GLU A 38 13.52 -7.05 -2.95
CA GLU A 38 13.02 -6.70 -4.29
C GLU A 38 11.51 -6.45 -4.30
N ILE A 39 10.74 -7.21 -3.52
CA ILE A 39 9.27 -7.06 -3.43
C ILE A 39 8.94 -5.74 -2.73
N THR A 40 9.60 -5.48 -1.60
CA THR A 40 9.41 -4.24 -0.84
C THR A 40 9.80 -3.02 -1.66
N GLN A 41 10.92 -3.08 -2.38
CA GLN A 41 11.36 -1.99 -3.27
C GLN A 41 10.35 -1.74 -4.39
N ARG A 42 9.83 -2.79 -5.03
CA ARG A 42 8.84 -2.66 -6.10
C ARG A 42 7.55 -2.03 -5.61
N VAL A 43 7.03 -2.47 -4.47
CA VAL A 43 5.83 -1.88 -3.85
C VAL A 43 6.06 -0.41 -3.56
N LYS A 44 7.21 -0.06 -2.95
CA LYS A 44 7.57 1.33 -2.65
C LYS A 44 7.60 2.20 -3.91
N GLN A 45 8.28 1.75 -4.97
CA GLN A 45 8.36 2.47 -6.24
C GLN A 45 6.98 2.68 -6.88
N SER A 46 6.11 1.67 -6.83
CA SER A 46 4.74 1.82 -7.33
C SER A 46 3.93 2.83 -6.51
N THR A 47 4.05 2.82 -5.18
CA THR A 47 3.38 3.80 -4.32
C THR A 47 3.89 5.22 -4.58
N ASP A 48 5.20 5.42 -4.71
CA ASP A 48 5.80 6.73 -4.99
C ASP A 48 5.27 7.31 -6.30
N LYS A 49 5.19 6.48 -7.36
CA LYS A 49 4.60 6.89 -8.66
C LYS A 49 3.15 7.31 -8.54
N VAL A 50 2.33 6.53 -7.82
CA VAL A 50 0.91 6.88 -7.64
C VAL A 50 0.74 8.19 -6.88
N ILE A 51 1.59 8.45 -5.87
CA ILE A 51 1.57 9.72 -5.13
C ILE A 51 1.99 10.88 -6.03
N GLU A 52 2.99 10.68 -6.87
CA GLU A 52 3.47 11.69 -7.81
C GLU A 52 2.41 12.04 -8.87
N GLU A 53 1.82 11.03 -9.51
CA GLU A 53 0.71 11.19 -10.44
C GLU A 53 -0.48 11.92 -9.77
N ALA A 54 -0.82 11.55 -8.53
CA ALA A 54 -1.88 12.23 -7.78
C ALA A 54 -1.56 13.70 -7.51
N LYS A 55 -0.30 14.03 -7.17
CA LYS A 55 0.15 15.42 -6.99
C LYS A 55 0.06 16.21 -8.29
N GLU A 56 0.50 15.63 -9.41
CA GLU A 56 0.43 16.27 -10.72
C GLU A 56 -1.02 16.59 -11.11
N VAL A 57 -1.92 15.61 -10.98
CA VAL A 57 -3.35 15.79 -11.27
C VAL A 57 -3.97 16.87 -10.38
N ILE A 58 -3.67 16.88 -9.09
CA ILE A 58 -4.15 17.91 -8.16
C ILE A 58 -3.58 19.28 -8.53
N HIS A 59 -2.30 19.36 -8.86
CA HIS A 59 -1.65 20.59 -9.25
C HIS A 59 -2.28 21.17 -10.53
N ASP A 60 -2.49 20.34 -11.55
CA ASP A 60 -3.15 20.73 -12.79
C ASP A 60 -4.59 21.18 -12.58
N ALA A 61 -5.34 20.46 -11.74
CA ALA A 61 -6.72 20.84 -11.40
C ALA A 61 -6.80 22.16 -10.61
N THR A 62 -5.74 22.54 -9.91
CA THR A 62 -5.67 23.76 -9.06
C THR A 62 -4.88 24.89 -9.70
N LYS A 63 -4.37 24.71 -10.92
CA LYS A 63 -3.72 25.79 -11.67
C LYS A 63 -4.71 26.96 -11.82
N PRO A 64 -4.32 28.19 -11.43
CA PRO A 64 -5.21 29.34 -11.51
C PRO A 64 -5.50 29.64 -12.98
N THR A 65 -6.79 29.74 -13.33
CA THR A 65 -7.30 30.08 -14.67
C THR A 65 -6.94 31.54 -15.04
N LYS A 66 -5.67 31.84 -15.26
CA LYS A 66 -5.22 33.19 -15.66
C LYS A 66 -5.32 33.43 -17.18
N GLU A 67 -5.77 32.45 -17.97
CA GLU A 67 -5.80 32.56 -19.44
C GLU A 67 -7.12 33.01 -20.06
N LYS A 68 -8.21 33.24 -19.30
CA LYS A 68 -9.51 33.63 -19.90
C LYS A 68 -9.96 35.06 -19.66
N HIS A 69 -9.03 36.00 -19.44
CA HIS A 69 -9.32 37.43 -19.48
C HIS A 69 -8.21 38.17 -20.23
N LYS A 70 -8.30 38.17 -21.56
CA LYS A 70 -7.67 39.19 -22.41
C LYS A 70 -8.65 39.56 -23.52
#